data_AF-A0A4R2THG7-F1
#
_entry.id   AF-A0A4R2THG7-F1
#
_cell.length_a   1.000
_cell.length_b   1.000
_cell.length_c   1.000
_cell.angle_alpha   90.00
_cell.angle_beta   90.00
_cell.angle_gamma   90.00
#
_symmetry.space_group_name_H-M   'P 1'
#
loop_
_entity.id
_entity.type
_entity.pdbx_description
1 polymer ?
#
loop_
_entity_poly.entity_id
_entity_poly.type
_entity_poly.pdbx_seq_one_letter_code
_entity_poly.pdbx_strand_id
1 'polypeptide(L)' 'MKSIDLLNEKRSEILKVAELNGVVKISLFGSVVRKQNNDKSDIDFLVEFEDGRTLFDLIRLKHDLESL' A
#
# COMPACT_ATOMS: atom_id res chain seq x y z
N MET A 1 1.64 6.95 17.19
CA MET A 1 1.54 5.48 17.05
C MET A 1 2.41 5.10 15.89
N LYS A 2 3.37 4.17 16.05
CA LYS A 2 4.35 3.90 14.98
C LYS A 2 3.61 3.44 13.73
N SER A 3 4.01 3.92 12.55
CA SER A 3 3.36 3.61 11.27
C SER A 3 3.24 2.11 10.99
N ILE A 4 4.15 1.30 11.56
CA ILE A 4 4.11 -0.17 11.44
C ILE A 4 2.94 -0.81 12.20
N ASP A 5 2.52 -0.24 13.33
CA ASP A 5 1.41 -0.76 14.13
C ASP A 5 0.10 -0.53 13.38
N LEU A 6 -0.06 0.67 12.79
CA LEU A 6 -1.18 1.01 11.91
C LEU A 6 -1.23 0.11 10.66
N LEU A 7 -0.08 -0.18 10.04
CA LEU A 7 0.00 -1.09 8.90
C LEU A 7 -0.43 -2.51 9.25
N ASN A 8 -0.10 -2.98 10.45
CA ASN A 8 -0.54 -4.29 10.92
C ASN A 8 -2.06 -4.32 11.17
N GLU A 9 -2.61 -3.25 11.74
CA GLU A 9 -4.05 -3.11 11.99
C GLU A 9 -4.85 -3.08 10.68
N LYS A 10 -4.42 -2.26 9.71
CA LYS A 10 -5.08 -2.11 8.40
C LYS A 10 -4.68 -3.17 7.37
N ARG A 11 -3.83 -4.15 7.74
CA ARG A 11 -3.25 -5.12 6.79
C ARG A 11 -4.31 -5.81 5.94
N SER A 12 -5.39 -6.27 6.57
CA SER A 12 -6.46 -6.98 5.86
C SER A 12 -7.20 -6.07 4.87
N GLU A 13 -7.41 -4.80 5.23
CA GLU A 13 -8.05 -3.81 4.36
C GLU A 13 -7.16 -3.44 3.17
N ILE A 14 -5.86 -3.22 3.43
CA ILE A 14 -4.86 -2.94 2.39
C ILE A 14 -4.81 -4.08 1.37
N LEU A 15 -4.75 -5.33 1.84
CA LEU A 15 -4.73 -6.50 0.96
C LEU A 15 -6.01 -6.61 0.12
N LYS A 16 -7.17 -6.34 0.72
CA LYS A 16 -8.46 -6.35 0.02
C LYS A 16 -8.54 -5.24 -1.04
N VAL A 17 -8.10 -4.04 -0.72
CA VAL A 17 -8.05 -2.91 -1.67
C VAL A 17 -7.10 -3.22 -2.81
N ALA A 18 -5.93 -3.80 -2.52
CA ALA A 18 -4.97 -4.22 -3.53
C ALA A 18 -5.57 -5.26 -4.49
N GLU A 19 -6.21 -6.31 -3.95
CA GLU A 19 -6.87 -7.35 -4.73
C GLU A 19 -7.99 -6.77 -5.63
N LEU A 20 -8.85 -5.89 -5.10
CA LEU A 20 -9.92 -5.25 -5.86
C LEU A 20 -9.39 -4.37 -7.02
N ASN A 21 -8.16 -3.88 -6.91
CA ASN A 21 -7.49 -3.09 -7.94
C ASN A 21 -6.58 -3.95 -8.86
N GLY A 22 -6.64 -5.28 -8.75
CA GLY A 22 -5.89 -6.20 -9.63
C GLY A 22 -4.40 -6.29 -9.29
N VAL A 23 -4.02 -6.06 -8.04
CA VAL A 23 -2.66 -6.26 -7.56
C VAL A 23 -2.48 -7.74 -7.19
N VAL A 24 -1.56 -8.42 -7.86
CA VAL A 24 -1.20 -9.82 -7.55
C VAL A 24 -0.16 -9.93 -6.44
N LYS A 25 0.62 -8.87 -6.23
CA LYS A 25 1.64 -8.81 -5.18
C LYS A 25 1.81 -7.39 -4.67
N ILE A 26 1.81 -7.24 -3.34
CA ILE A 26 2.10 -5.99 -2.67
C ILE A 26 3.19 -6.21 -1.62
N SER A 27 4.13 -5.28 -1.50
CA SER A 27 5.22 -5.34 -0.54
C SER A 27 5.58 -3.94 -0.06
N LEU A 28 5.98 -3.81 1.21
CA LEU A 28 6.49 -2.56 1.75
C LEU A 28 7.93 -2.34 1.29
N PHE A 29 8.27 -1.11 0.92
CA PHE A 29 9.66 -0.73 0.67
C PHE A 29 10.00 0.59 1.38
N GLY A 30 11.22 1.09 1.14
CA GLY A 30 11.61 2.42 1.60
C GLY A 30 11.84 2.52 3.10
N SER A 31 11.48 3.68 3.64
CA SER A 31 11.86 4.12 4.99
C SER A 31 11.17 3.31 6.11
N VAL A 32 10.03 2.65 5.81
CA VAL A 32 9.24 1.86 6.78
C VAL A 32 10.02 0.63 7.21
N VAL A 33 10.63 -0.05 6.23
CA VAL A 33 11.44 -1.24 6.45
C VAL A 33 12.72 -0.92 7.23
N ARG A 34 13.23 0.32 7.09
CA ARG A 34 14.44 0.80 7.80
C ARG A 34 14.18 1.25 9.24
N LYS A 35 12.94 1.17 9.75
CA LYS A 35 12.53 1.66 11.08
C LYS A 35 12.81 3.16 11.30
N GLN A 36 12.91 3.94 10.22
CA GLN A 36 13.12 5.39 10.26
C GLN A 36 11.81 6.17 10.08
N ASN A 37 10.67 5.48 10.01
CA ASN A 37 9.37 6.09 9.89
C ASN A 37 8.89 6.72 11.19
N ASN A 38 8.30 7.90 11.06
CA ASN A 38 7.51 8.55 12.09
C ASN A 38 6.04 8.64 11.65
N ASP A 39 5.17 9.08 12.54
CA ASP A 39 3.72 9.16 12.35
C ASP A 39 3.28 10.12 11.21
N LYS A 40 4.22 10.80 10.54
CA LYS A 40 3.99 11.69 9.38
C LYS A 40 4.68 11.20 8.10
N SER A 41 5.35 10.05 8.16
CA SER A 41 6.12 9.53 7.04
C SER A 41 5.21 8.83 6.04
N ASP A 42 5.49 9.05 4.76
CA ASP A 42 4.81 8.35 3.67
C ASP A 42 5.08 6.84 3.74
N ILE A 43 4.10 6.04 3.31
CA ILE A 43 4.22 4.59 3.23
C ILE A 43 4.43 4.19 1.78
N ASP A 44 5.59 3.62 1.51
CA ASP A 44 6.01 3.22 0.19
C ASP A 44 5.61 1.75 -0.09
N PHE A 45 4.79 1.54 -1.12
CA PHE A 45 4.38 0.21 -1.59
C PHE A 45 4.95 -0.11 -2.97
N LEU A 46 5.52 -1.30 -3.10
CA LEU A 46 5.83 -1.91 -4.38
C LEU A 46 4.70 -2.86 -4.74
N VAL A 47 4.11 -2.68 -5.92
CA VAL A 47 2.98 -3.47 -6.40
C VAL A 47 3.27 -4.10 -7.75
N GLU A 48 2.77 -5.31 -7.94
CA GLU A 48 2.73 -6.03 -9.20
C GLU A 48 1.27 -6.21 -9.57
N PHE A 49 0.91 -5.79 -10.78
CA PHE A 49 -0.46 -5.88 -11.29
C PHE A 49 -0.64 -7.08 -12.20
N GLU A 50 -1.88 -7.52 -12.34
CA GLU A 50 -2.30 -8.38 -13.44
C GLU A 50 -2.03 -7.71 -14.80
N ASP A 51 -1.90 -8.53 -15.85
CA ASP A 51 -1.77 -8.03 -17.21
C ASP A 51 -2.98 -7.17 -17.62
N GLY A 52 -2.73 -6.14 -18.42
CA GLY A 52 -3.77 -5.25 -18.95
C GLY A 52 -4.21 -4.11 -18.01
N ARG A 53 -3.63 -4.01 -16.80
CA ARG A 53 -3.80 -2.85 -15.93
C ARG A 53 -3.07 -1.63 -16.47
N THR A 54 -3.62 -0.46 -16.16
CA THR A 54 -3.19 0.82 -16.71
C THR A 54 -2.71 1.76 -15.60
N LEU A 55 -2.15 2.91 -15.99
CA LEU A 55 -1.81 3.98 -15.06
C LEU A 55 -3.04 4.45 -14.24
N PHE A 56 -4.25 4.40 -14.80
CA PHE A 56 -5.46 4.78 -14.08
C PHE A 56 -5.79 3.80 -12.96
N ASP A 57 -5.53 2.50 -13.14
CA ASP A 57 -5.69 1.50 -12.09
C ASP A 57 -4.69 1.75 -10.94
N LEU A 58 -3.45 2.12 -11.27
CA LEU A 58 -2.46 2.52 -10.26
C LEU A 58 -2.89 3.79 -9.50
N ILE A 59 -3.42 4.80 -10.19
CA ILE A 59 -3.91 6.04 -9.55
C ILE A 59 -5.11 5.73 -8.65
N ARG A 60 -6.02 4.86 -9.09
CA ARG A 60 -7.16 4.42 -8.28
C ARG A 60 -6.69 3.69 -7.02
N LEU A 61 -5.78 2.72 -7.15
CA LEU A 61 -5.20 2.03 -6.00
C LEU A 61 -4.59 3.01 -4.99
N LYS A 62 -3.83 4.01 -5.47
CA LYS A 62 -3.25 5.05 -4.60
C LYS A 62 -4.33 5.78 -3.82
N HIS A 63 -5.40 6.24 -4.49
CA HIS A 63 -6.49 6.95 -3.83
C HIS A 63 -7.27 6.08 -2.85
N ASP A 64 -7.53 4.82 -3.20
CA ASP A 64 -8.22 3.88 -2.31
C ASP A 64 -7.40 3.61 -1.05
N LEU A 65 -6.06 3.46 -1.17
CA LEU A 65 -5.16 3.29 -0.03
C LEU A 65 -5.05 4.55 0.85
N GLU A 66 -5.03 5.75 0.25
CA GLU A 66 -5.01 7.02 0.99
C GLU A 66 -6.32 7.31 1.75
N SER A 67 -7.41 6.65 1.33
CA SER A 67 -8.75 6.82 1.92
C SER A 67 -9.03 5.87 3.09
N LEU A 68 -8.11 4.95 3.40
CA LEU A 68 -8.20 4.03 4.54
C LEU A 68 -7.83 4.72 5.85
#